data_AF-A6N103-F1
#
_entry.id   AF-A6N103-F1
#
_cell.length_a   1.000
_cell.length_b   1.000
_cell.length_c   1.000
_cell.angle_alpha   90.00
_cell.angle_beta   90.00
_cell.angle_gamma   90.00
#
_symmetry.space_group_name_H-M   'P 1'
#
loop_
_entity.id
_entity.type
_entity.pdbx_description
1 polymer ?
#
loop_
_entity_poly.entity_id
_entity_poly.type
_entity_poly.pdbx_seq_one_letter_code
_entity_poly.pdbx_strand_id
1 'polypeptide(L)'
;LTSVISLDRVSLKAKVVDAPEILAVIGKVPHLSEFLNSLYNCQYKSFFAAFSGLTEQIKLDRYLQPHFRYYMREVRTVVYSQFLE
;
A
#
# COMPACT_ATOMS: atom_id res chain seq x y z
N LEU A 1 4.52 -0.71 3.62
CA LEU A 1 4.66 -0.94 2.17
C LEU A 1 4.88 -2.41 1.84
N THR A 2 5.90 -3.05 2.41
CA THR A 2 6.17 -4.49 2.25
C THR A 2 5.02 -5.38 2.74
N SER A 3 4.35 -4.98 3.83
CA SER A 3 3.18 -5.67 4.37
C SER A 3 2.03 -5.88 3.39
N VAL A 4 1.88 -5.01 2.38
CA VAL A 4 0.81 -5.11 1.37
C VAL A 4 1.05 -6.26 0.39
N ILE A 5 2.31 -6.61 0.15
CA ILE A 5 2.67 -7.72 -0.75
C ILE A 5 2.74 -9.04 0.03
N SER A 6 3.16 -9.00 1.29
CA SER A 6 3.47 -10.20 2.08
C SER A 6 2.29 -10.80 2.85
N LEU A 7 1.26 -10.00 3.18
CA LEU A 7 0.15 -10.45 4.01
C LEU A 7 -1.12 -10.65 3.19
N ASP A 8 -1.91 -11.65 3.59
CA ASP A 8 -3.28 -11.83 3.14
C ASP A 8 -4.21 -10.76 3.70
N ARG A 9 -5.37 -10.55 3.08
CA ARG A 9 -6.33 -9.50 3.44
C ARG A 9 -6.73 -9.53 4.92
N VAL A 10 -6.92 -10.72 5.49
CA VAL A 10 -7.38 -10.89 6.88
C VAL A 10 -6.26 -10.51 7.85
N SER A 11 -5.05 -11.01 7.63
CA SER A 11 -3.89 -10.64 8.44
C SER A 11 -3.49 -9.17 8.27
N LEU A 12 -3.67 -8.60 7.08
CA LEU A 12 -3.36 -7.19 6.80
C LEU A 12 -4.25 -6.27 7.60
N LYS A 13 -5.55 -6.59 7.73
CA LYS A 13 -6.44 -5.82 8.59
C LYS A 13 -5.97 -5.84 10.05
N ALA A 14 -5.80 -7.04 10.60
CA ALA A 14 -5.47 -7.22 12.02
C ALA A 14 -4.11 -6.63 12.40
N LYS A 15 -3.10 -6.74 11.53
CA LYS A 15 -1.72 -6.34 11.84
C LYS A 15 -1.34 -4.93 11.36
N VAL A 16 -2.08 -4.36 10.41
CA VAL A 16 -1.70 -3.09 9.76
C VAL A 16 -2.76 -2.02 9.90
N VAL A 17 -4.03 -2.35 9.61
CA VAL A 17 -5.13 -1.37 9.63
C VAL A 17 -5.53 -1.05 11.07
N ASP A 18 -5.67 -2.06 11.91
CA ASP A 18 -6.16 -1.92 13.28
C ASP A 18 -5.02 -1.69 14.31
N ALA A 19 -3.75 -1.68 13.85
CA ALA A 19 -2.60 -1.57 14.72
C ALA A 19 -2.40 -0.11 15.22
N PRO A 20 -2.47 0.14 16.54
CA PRO A 20 -2.43 1.50 17.09
C PRO A 20 -1.08 2.20 16.86
N GLU A 21 0.01 1.44 16.85
CA GLU A 21 1.36 1.96 16.57
C GLU A 21 1.47 2.53 15.14
N ILE A 22 0.79 1.91 14.19
CA ILE A 22 0.80 2.31 12.79
C ILE A 22 -0.11 3.51 12.59
N LEU A 23 -1.30 3.51 13.19
CA LEU A 23 -2.25 4.63 13.15
C LEU A 23 -1.65 5.93 13.72
N ALA A 24 -0.80 5.85 14.73
CA ALA A 24 -0.12 7.02 15.29
C ALA A 24 0.91 7.65 14.33
N VAL A 25 1.48 6.86 13.40
CA VAL A 25 2.56 7.30 12.49
C VAL A 25 2.05 7.56 11.07
N ILE A 26 0.89 7.01 10.71
CA ILE A 26 0.36 7.06 9.33
C ILE A 26 0.12 8.48 8.83
N GLY A 27 -0.16 9.43 9.73
CA GLY A 27 -0.34 10.85 9.40
C GLY A 27 0.95 11.58 9.00
N LYS A 28 2.13 10.99 9.22
CA LYS A 28 3.42 11.59 8.83
C LYS A 28 3.75 11.38 7.36
N VAL A 29 3.18 10.35 6.73
CA VAL A 29 3.42 10.03 5.32
C VAL A 29 2.17 10.36 4.52
N PRO A 30 2.23 11.34 3.59
CA PRO A 30 1.07 11.71 2.80
C PRO A 30 0.62 10.53 1.92
N HIS A 31 -0.69 10.42 1.68
CA HIS A 31 -1.34 9.38 0.87
C HIS A 31 -1.26 7.94 1.39
N LEU A 32 -0.51 7.63 2.45
CA LEU A 32 -0.39 6.27 2.97
C LEU A 32 -1.68 5.75 3.63
N SER A 33 -2.39 6.62 4.36
CA SER A 33 -3.68 6.29 4.97
C SER A 33 -4.75 6.00 3.93
N GLU A 34 -4.85 6.85 2.91
CA GLU A 34 -5.78 6.67 1.80
C GLU A 34 -5.44 5.41 1.00
N PHE A 35 -4.16 5.11 0.77
CA PHE A 35 -3.70 3.89 0.11
C PHE A 35 -4.13 2.61 0.84
N LEU A 36 -3.91 2.52 2.16
CA LEU A 36 -4.29 1.33 2.93
C LEU A 36 -5.81 1.17 3.06
N ASN A 37 -6.53 2.26 3.34
CA ASN A 37 -7.98 2.23 3.49
C ASN A 37 -8.70 1.95 2.17
N SER A 38 -8.22 2.50 1.05
CA SER A 38 -8.80 2.25 -0.29
C SER A 38 -8.61 0.80 -0.73
N LEU A 39 -7.46 0.18 -0.44
CA LEU A 39 -7.22 -1.24 -0.71
C LEU A 39 -8.17 -2.14 0.09
N TYR A 40 -8.39 -1.81 1.38
CA TYR A 40 -9.29 -2.57 2.24
C TYR A 40 -10.76 -2.45 1.81
N ASN A 41 -11.20 -1.23 1.49
CA ASN A 41 -12.56 -0.91 1.05
C ASN A 41 -12.83 -1.24 -0.43
N CYS A 42 -11.88 -1.87 -1.13
CA CYS A 42 -11.96 -2.19 -2.56
C CYS A 42 -12.26 -0.98 -3.47
N GLN A 43 -11.74 0.21 -3.12
CA GLN A 43 -11.89 1.42 -3.92
C GLN A 43 -10.67 1.62 -4.83
N TYR A 44 -10.65 0.93 -5.96
CA TYR A 44 -9.49 0.90 -6.86
C TYR A 44 -9.14 2.26 -7.49
N LYS A 45 -10.14 3.12 -7.73
CA LYS A 45 -9.91 4.45 -8.32
C LYS A 45 -9.09 5.36 -7.41
N SER A 46 -9.50 5.49 -6.15
CA SER A 46 -8.76 6.25 -5.13
C SER A 46 -7.43 5.58 -4.79
N PHE A 47 -7.40 4.25 -4.78
CA PHE A 47 -6.17 3.49 -4.59
C PHE A 47 -5.08 3.85 -5.60
N PHE A 48 -5.38 3.83 -6.90
CA PHE A 48 -4.37 4.16 -7.92
C PHE A 48 -3.92 5.62 -7.87
N ALA A 49 -4.80 6.55 -7.48
CA ALA A 49 -4.46 7.96 -7.29
C ALA A 49 -3.53 8.16 -6.07
N ALA A 50 -3.83 7.50 -4.95
CA ALA A 50 -2.94 7.51 -3.77
C ALA A 50 -1.61 6.79 -4.06
N PHE A 51 -1.66 5.69 -4.82
CA PHE A 51 -0.49 4.92 -5.21
C PHE A 51 0.46 5.73 -6.10
N SER A 52 -0.04 6.50 -7.07
CA SER A 52 0.83 7.35 -7.90
C SER A 52 1.58 8.38 -7.04
N GLY A 53 0.90 9.05 -6.11
CA GLY A 53 1.56 10.00 -5.19
C GLY A 53 2.61 9.33 -4.30
N LEU A 54 2.33 8.12 -3.81
CA LEU A 54 3.27 7.35 -3.00
C LEU A 54 4.51 6.90 -3.81
N THR A 55 4.33 6.54 -5.08
CA THR A 55 5.43 6.04 -5.92
C THR A 55 6.51 7.09 -6.18
N GLU A 56 6.15 8.37 -6.21
CA GLU A 56 7.11 9.47 -6.33
C GLU A 56 8.03 9.52 -5.10
N GLN A 57 7.48 9.31 -3.90
CA GLN A 57 8.26 9.26 -2.67
C GLN A 57 9.20 8.06 -2.63
N ILE A 58 8.73 6.88 -3.05
CA ILE A 58 9.55 5.66 -3.10
C ILE A 58 10.73 5.81 -4.07
N LYS A 59 10.54 6.55 -5.17
CA LYS A 59 11.59 6.79 -6.17
C LYS A 59 12.72 7.68 -5.63
N LEU A 60 12.41 8.56 -4.68
CA LEU A 60 13.38 9.45 -4.03
C LEU A 60 14.17 8.74 -2.92
N ASP A 61 13.67 7.61 -2.41
CA ASP A 61 14.32 6.86 -1.35
C ASP A 61 15.49 6.02 -1.89
N ARG A 62 16.70 6.24 -1.33
CA ARG A 62 17.92 5.55 -1.73
C ARG A 62 17.81 4.03 -1.59
N TYR A 63 17.10 3.53 -0.59
CA TYR A 63 17.05 2.09 -0.30
C TYR A 63 15.98 1.34 -1.08
N LEU A 64 14.83 1.98 -1.33
CA LEU A 64 13.72 1.34 -2.04
C LEU A 64 13.80 1.53 -3.57
N GLN A 65 14.53 2.53 -4.05
CA GLN A 65 14.65 2.84 -5.47
C GLN A 65 15.14 1.65 -6.33
N PRO A 66 16.13 0.83 -5.92
CA PRO A 66 16.53 -0.36 -6.68
C PRO A 66 15.41 -1.40 -6.83
N HIS A 67 14.54 -1.51 -5.82
CA HIS A 67 13.44 -2.48 -5.77
C HIS A 67 12.11 -1.93 -6.28
N PHE A 68 12.08 -0.68 -6.76
CA PHE A 68 10.87 0.01 -7.19
C PHE A 68 10.08 -0.76 -8.25
N ARG A 69 10.77 -1.29 -9.27
CA ARG A 69 10.13 -2.03 -10.37
C ARG A 69 9.43 -3.30 -9.90
N TYR A 70 10.08 -4.02 -8.98
CA TYR A 70 9.51 -5.21 -8.37
C TYR A 70 8.29 -4.84 -7.54
N TYR A 71 8.43 -3.86 -6.64
CA TYR A 71 7.34 -3.38 -5.80
C TYR A 71 6.10 -2.97 -6.61
N MET A 72 6.28 -2.19 -7.68
CA MET A 72 5.19 -1.77 -8.56
C MET A 72 4.49 -2.91 -9.28
N ARG A 73 5.21 -3.99 -9.60
CA ARG A 73 4.64 -5.16 -10.27
C ARG A 73 3.81 -5.97 -9.29
N GLU A 74 4.38 -6.29 -8.14
CA GLU A 74 3.72 -7.15 -7.14
C GLU A 74 2.46 -6.49 -6.58
N VAL A 75 2.50 -5.18 -6.24
CA VAL A 75 1.30 -4.47 -5.77
C VAL A 75 0.18 -4.52 -6.81
N ARG A 76 0.51 -4.35 -8.10
CA ARG A 76 -0.49 -4.44 -9.17
C ARG A 76 -1.04 -5.85 -9.31
N THR A 77 -0.21 -6.88 -9.22
CA THR A 77 -0.65 -8.28 -9.25
C THR A 77 -1.65 -8.57 -8.13
N VAL A 78 -1.36 -8.15 -6.90
CA VAL A 78 -2.25 -8.33 -5.73
C VAL A 78 -3.58 -7.61 -5.91
N VAL A 79 -3.54 -6.36 -6.39
CA VAL A 79 -4.76 -5.56 -6.60
C VAL A 79 -5.63 -6.18 -7.70
N TYR A 80 -5.02 -6.65 -8.79
CA TYR A 80 -5.76 -7.29 -9.87
C TYR A 80 -6.29 -8.67 -9.48
N SER A 81 -5.54 -9.47 -8.70
CA SER A 81 -6.07 -10.73 -8.19
C SER A 81 -7.27 -10.48 -7.27
N GLN A 82 -7.19 -9.48 -6.38
CA GLN A 82 -8.29 -9.09 -5.50
C GLN A 82 -9.50 -8.51 -6.26
N PHE A 83 -9.29 -7.93 -7.45
CA PHE A 83 -10.38 -7.41 -8.27
C PHE A 83 -11.10 -8.51 -9.07
N LEU A 84 -10.40 -9.58 -9.42
CA LEU A 84 -10.93 -10.69 -10.21
C LEU A 84 -11.53 -11.81 -9.36
N GLU A 85 -11.11 -11.93 -8.09
CA GLU A 85 -11.82 -12.70 -7.05
C GLU A 85 -13.16 -12.07 -6.68
#